data_AF-A0AB35IQY2-F1
#
_entry.id   AF-A0AB35IQY2-F1
#
_cell.length_a   1.000
_cell.length_b   1.000
_cell.length_c   1.000
_cell.angle_alpha   90.00
_cell.angle_beta   90.00
_cell.angle_gamma   90.00
#
_symmetry.space_group_name_H-M   'P 1'
#
loop_
_entity.id
_entity.type
_entity.pdbx_description
1 polymer ?
#
loop_
_entity_poly.entity_id
_entity_poly.type
_entity_poly.pdbx_seq_one_letter_code
_entity_poly.pdbx_strand_id
1 'polypeptide(L)'
;MKKVLSLLLVLGLCFGLAGCGGSSKPDDMTDESYNAAKEVLEIADKYLDDKIDKDEAADSIRSTMDGFEGDGVGDIKVRERAKQITSSLYISESSVQEARDNLAEVLEN
;
A
#
# COMPACT_ATOMS: atom_id res chain seq x y z
N MET A 1 -12.41 -3.78 29.73
CA MET A 1 -12.52 -5.22 29.46
C MET A 1 -13.40 -5.45 28.25
N LYS A 2 -12.80 -5.80 27.11
CA LYS A 2 -13.41 -6.67 26.07
C LYS A 2 -12.31 -7.17 25.13
N LYS A 3 -11.39 -7.96 25.69
CA LYS A 3 -10.37 -8.69 24.94
C LYS A 3 -11.01 -9.99 24.44
N VAL A 4 -11.77 -9.94 23.36
CA VAL A 4 -12.29 -11.12 22.65
C VAL A 4 -12.84 -10.63 21.32
N LEU A 5 -12.04 -10.73 20.25
CA LEU A 5 -12.43 -10.80 18.82
C LEU A 5 -11.30 -10.26 17.94
N SER A 6 -10.18 -10.97 17.80
CA SER A 6 -9.43 -10.91 16.54
C SER A 6 -8.37 -12.02 16.40
N LEU A 7 -8.63 -13.20 16.97
CA LEU A 7 -7.77 -14.37 16.75
C LEU A 7 -8.13 -15.09 15.43
N LEU A 8 -8.48 -14.31 14.39
CA LEU A 8 -9.00 -14.80 13.10
C LEU A 8 -8.41 -14.06 11.89
N LEU A 9 -7.29 -13.35 12.07
CA LEU A 9 -6.58 -12.62 11.01
C LEU A 9 -5.35 -13.41 10.49
N VAL A 10 -5.48 -14.75 10.41
CA VAL A 10 -4.42 -15.67 9.90
C VAL A 10 -4.89 -16.51 8.70
N LEU A 11 -6.06 -16.21 8.11
CA LEU A 11 -6.62 -17.01 7.00
C LEU A 11 -7.14 -16.19 5.81
N GLY A 12 -6.59 -14.99 5.60
CA GLY A 12 -6.95 -14.11 4.47
C GLY A 12 -5.92 -14.02 3.35
N LEU A 13 -4.72 -14.60 3.50
CA LEU A 13 -3.61 -14.55 2.52
C LEU A 13 -3.79 -15.50 1.32
N CYS A 14 -5.05 -15.84 1.01
CA CYS A 14 -5.45 -16.77 -0.06
C CYS A 14 -6.69 -16.26 -0.81
N PHE A 15 -6.63 -15.05 -1.37
CA PHE A 15 -7.48 -14.65 -2.50
C PHE A 15 -6.55 -13.85 -3.44
N GLY A 16 -6.09 -14.39 -4.55
CA GLY A 16 -6.99 -14.77 -5.63
C GLY A 16 -7.69 -13.54 -6.22
N LEU A 17 -7.03 -12.37 -6.33
CA LEU A 17 -7.54 -11.27 -7.16
C LEU A 17 -7.15 -11.47 -8.63
N ALA A 18 -7.69 -12.53 -9.23
CA ALA A 18 -7.93 -12.52 -10.66
C ALA A 18 -9.08 -11.53 -10.93
N GLY A 19 -8.72 -10.33 -11.39
CA GLY A 19 -9.64 -9.39 -12.03
C GLY A 19 -10.59 -8.63 -11.10
N CYS A 20 -10.19 -7.43 -10.67
CA CYS A 20 -11.13 -6.34 -10.46
C CYS A 20 -10.78 -5.23 -11.44
N GLY A 21 -11.73 -4.93 -12.33
CA GLY A 21 -11.49 -4.34 -13.63
C GLY A 21 -11.18 -2.85 -13.67
N GLY A 22 -10.62 -2.46 -14.82
CA GLY A 22 -10.90 -1.15 -15.40
C GLY A 22 -9.88 -0.04 -15.18
N SER A 23 -8.60 -0.35 -15.04
CA SER A 23 -7.51 0.53 -15.47
C SER A 23 -6.40 -0.37 -16.00
N SER A 24 -6.02 -0.21 -17.26
CA SER A 24 -4.82 -0.87 -17.77
C SER A 24 -3.66 -0.38 -16.93
N LYS A 25 -2.99 -1.31 -16.24
CA LYS A 25 -1.71 -1.06 -15.56
C LYS A 25 -0.78 -0.26 -16.49
N PRO A 26 -0.03 0.72 -15.98
CA PRO A 26 0.96 1.44 -16.77
C PRO A 26 1.95 0.50 -17.47
N ASP A 27 2.32 0.81 -18.71
CA ASP A 27 3.21 -0.03 -19.53
C ASP A 27 4.62 -0.16 -18.92
N ASP A 28 5.06 0.85 -18.17
CA ASP A 28 6.36 0.92 -17.49
C ASP A 28 6.38 0.28 -16.08
N MET A 29 5.34 -0.49 -15.73
CA MET A 29 5.17 -1.11 -14.42
C MET A 29 4.97 -2.64 -14.54
N THR A 30 5.59 -3.42 -13.65
CA THR A 30 5.32 -4.87 -13.55
C THR A 30 3.97 -5.13 -12.86
N ASP A 31 3.39 -6.31 -13.06
CA ASP A 31 2.14 -6.65 -12.35
C ASP A 31 2.37 -6.71 -10.82
N GLU A 32 3.59 -7.08 -10.43
CA GLU A 32 4.01 -7.12 -9.03
C GLU A 32 4.05 -5.73 -8.40
N SER A 33 4.66 -4.74 -9.06
CA SER A 33 4.65 -3.36 -8.55
C SER A 33 3.28 -2.73 -8.51
N TYR A 34 2.45 -3.03 -9.52
CA TYR A 34 1.08 -2.53 -9.53
C TYR A 34 0.28 -3.07 -8.34
N ASN A 35 0.42 -4.37 -8.05
CA ASN A 35 -0.24 -4.98 -6.89
C ASN A 35 0.33 -4.46 -5.56
N ALA A 36 1.65 -4.34 -5.44
CA ALA A 36 2.30 -3.79 -4.25
C ALA A 36 1.86 -2.34 -3.98
N ALA A 37 1.77 -1.52 -5.03
CA ALA A 37 1.28 -0.15 -4.92
C ALA A 37 -0.17 -0.09 -4.43
N LYS A 38 -1.04 -0.96 -4.95
CA LYS A 38 -2.43 -1.05 -4.48
C LYS A 38 -2.52 -1.45 -3.01
N GLU A 39 -1.70 -2.41 -2.58
CA GLU A 39 -1.66 -2.83 -1.18
C GLU A 39 -1.17 -1.69 -0.26
N VAL A 40 -0.15 -0.93 -0.69
CA VAL A 40 0.30 0.27 0.03
C VAL A 40 -0.80 1.34 0.12
N LEU A 41 -1.58 1.55 -0.94
CA LEU A 41 -2.75 2.44 -0.91
C LEU A 41 -3.80 1.97 0.09
N GLU A 42 -4.11 0.67 0.12
CA GLU A 42 -5.06 0.11 1.09
C GLU A 42 -4.57 0.25 2.55
N ILE A 43 -3.26 0.14 2.80
CA ILE A 43 -2.68 0.36 4.13
C ILE A 43 -2.80 1.83 4.52
N ALA A 44 -2.48 2.76 3.62
CA ALA A 44 -2.63 4.19 3.86
C ALA A 44 -4.09 4.57 4.15
N ASP A 45 -5.04 4.01 3.40
CA ASP A 45 -6.48 4.22 3.63
C ASP A 45 -6.93 3.68 4.99
N LYS A 46 -6.45 2.49 5.40
CA LYS A 46 -6.73 1.95 6.75
C LYS A 46 -6.20 2.85 7.86
N TYR A 47 -5.01 3.43 7.67
CA TYR A 47 -4.45 4.38 8.63
C TYR A 47 -5.29 5.66 8.69
N LEU A 48 -5.63 6.25 7.54
CA LEU A 48 -6.45 7.47 7.45
C LEU A 48 -7.88 7.27 7.98
N ASP A 49 -8.40 6.04 7.94
CA ASP A 49 -9.68 5.63 8.52
C ASP A 49 -9.60 5.23 10.02
N ASP A 50 -8.46 5.45 10.69
CA ASP A 50 -8.20 5.06 12.09
C ASP A 50 -8.37 3.54 12.37
N LYS A 51 -8.23 2.68 11.36
CA LYS A 51 -8.39 1.21 11.50
C LYS A 51 -7.13 0.52 11.98
N ILE A 52 -5.97 1.12 11.72
CA ILE A 52 -4.65 0.65 12.15
C ILE A 52 -3.87 1.85 12.69
N ASP A 53 -2.94 1.58 13.60
CA ASP A 53 -2.05 2.65 14.07
C ASP A 53 -0.87 2.88 13.12
N LYS A 54 -0.15 3.97 13.39
CA LYS A 54 0.99 4.42 12.61
C LYS A 54 2.12 3.38 12.53
N ASP A 55 2.37 2.64 13.62
CA ASP A 55 3.46 1.67 13.65
C ASP A 55 3.05 0.40 12.86
N GLU A 56 1.80 -0.04 13.00
CA GLU A 56 1.24 -1.13 12.18
C GLU A 56 1.23 -0.80 10.68
N ALA A 57 0.88 0.43 10.32
CA ALA A 57 0.92 0.91 8.93
C ALA A 57 2.36 0.91 8.38
N ALA A 58 3.33 1.41 9.15
CA ALA A 58 4.73 1.45 8.74
C ALA A 58 5.32 0.04 8.53
N ASP A 59 5.04 -0.88 9.45
CA ASP A 59 5.50 -2.27 9.36
C ASP A 59 4.85 -3.01 8.18
N SER A 60 3.55 -2.78 7.96
CA SER A 60 2.83 -3.38 6.82
C SER A 60 3.39 -2.89 5.49
N ILE A 61 3.57 -1.57 5.31
CA ILE A 61 4.17 -1.01 4.09
C ILE A 61 5.57 -1.58 3.87
N ARG A 62 6.38 -1.65 4.92
CA ARG A 62 7.72 -2.24 4.81
C ARG A 62 7.67 -3.70 4.37
N SER A 63 6.78 -4.49 4.95
CA SER A 63 6.63 -5.91 4.59
C SER A 63 6.19 -6.09 3.14
N THR A 64 5.25 -5.27 2.66
CA THR A 64 4.80 -5.28 1.25
C THR A 64 5.97 -4.94 0.31
N MET A 65 6.84 -3.99 0.70
CA MET A 65 7.94 -3.51 -0.14
C MET A 65 9.23 -4.33 -0.05
N ASP A 66 9.47 -5.07 1.04
CA ASP A 66 10.65 -5.94 1.18
C ASP A 66 10.61 -7.15 0.22
N GLY A 67 9.40 -7.59 -0.18
CA GLY A 67 9.21 -8.66 -1.16
C GLY A 67 9.32 -8.22 -2.62
N PHE A 68 9.51 -6.92 -2.87
CA PHE A 68 9.37 -6.31 -4.18
C PHE A 68 10.73 -6.10 -4.89
N GLU A 69 10.97 -6.85 -5.98
CA GLU A 69 12.25 -6.88 -6.72
C GLU A 69 12.18 -6.34 -8.17
N GLY A 70 11.27 -5.41 -8.48
CA GLY A 70 11.20 -4.79 -9.82
C GLY A 70 12.23 -3.68 -10.06
N ASP A 71 12.87 -3.62 -11.23
CA ASP A 71 13.88 -2.60 -11.60
C ASP A 71 13.41 -1.60 -12.66
N GLY A 72 12.15 -1.68 -13.09
CA GLY A 72 11.55 -0.75 -14.05
C GLY A 72 11.35 0.68 -13.52
N VAL A 73 11.10 1.63 -14.42
CA VAL A 73 10.86 3.03 -14.04
C VAL A 73 9.60 3.16 -13.17
N GLY A 74 8.52 2.44 -13.50
CA GLY A 74 7.33 2.37 -12.65
C GLY A 74 7.61 1.72 -11.29
N ASP A 75 8.46 0.71 -11.27
CA ASP A 75 8.87 0.00 -10.05
C ASP A 75 9.62 0.93 -9.07
N ILE A 76 10.53 1.76 -9.60
CA ILE A 76 11.25 2.76 -8.82
C ILE A 76 10.28 3.80 -8.25
N LYS A 77 9.36 4.32 -9.07
CA LYS A 77 8.34 5.30 -8.63
C LYS A 77 7.51 4.73 -7.49
N VAL A 78 7.03 3.49 -7.59
CA VAL A 78 6.25 2.84 -6.52
C VAL A 78 7.07 2.76 -5.23
N ARG A 79 8.35 2.38 -5.30
CA ARG A 79 9.23 2.34 -4.12
C ARG A 79 9.43 3.69 -3.47
N GLU A 80 9.65 4.73 -4.27
CA GLU A 80 9.82 6.09 -3.76
C GLU A 80 8.54 6.59 -3.10
N ARG A 81 7.38 6.39 -3.74
CA ARG A 81 6.08 6.80 -3.19
C ARG A 81 5.70 6.03 -1.93
N ALA A 82 5.96 4.73 -1.86
CA ALA A 82 5.75 3.94 -0.65
C ALA A 82 6.59 4.49 0.53
N LYS A 83 7.87 4.81 0.30
CA LYS A 83 8.73 5.45 1.30
C LYS A 83 8.22 6.83 1.74
N GLN A 84 7.67 7.61 0.81
CA GLN A 84 7.05 8.91 1.11
C GLN A 84 5.84 8.75 2.03
N ILE A 85 4.98 7.75 1.79
CA ILE A 85 3.86 7.43 2.68
C ILE A 85 4.39 7.06 4.07
N THR A 86 5.36 6.13 4.17
CA THR A 86 5.95 5.74 5.45
C THR A 86 6.53 6.94 6.21
N SER A 87 7.21 7.85 5.52
CA SER A 87 7.76 9.06 6.15
C SER A 87 6.65 10.01 6.62
N SER A 88 5.56 10.13 5.85
CA SER A 88 4.43 11.01 6.13
C SER A 88 3.62 10.57 7.35
N LEU A 89 3.59 9.27 7.66
CA LEU A 89 2.98 8.72 8.88
C LEU A 89 3.50 9.40 10.16
N TYR A 90 4.74 9.88 10.15
CA TYR A 90 5.36 10.56 11.29
C TYR A 90 5.23 12.09 11.25
N ILE A 91 4.53 12.63 10.26
CA ILE A 91 4.35 14.07 10.06
C ILE A 91 2.92 14.47 10.38
N SER A 92 1.95 14.01 9.57
CA SER A 92 0.52 14.30 9.76
C SER A 92 -0.34 13.45 8.82
N GLU A 93 -1.60 13.24 9.18
CA GLU A 93 -2.60 12.61 8.30
C GLU A 93 -2.72 13.33 6.95
N SER A 94 -2.66 14.66 6.93
CA SER A 94 -2.71 15.44 5.68
C SER A 94 -1.53 15.13 4.75
N SER A 95 -0.33 14.90 5.31
CA SER A 95 0.84 14.48 4.56
C SER A 95 0.69 13.06 4.03
N VAL A 96 0.05 12.17 4.81
CA VAL A 96 -0.23 10.79 4.37
C VAL A 96 -1.23 10.79 3.23
N GLN A 97 -2.30 11.58 3.31
CA GLN A 97 -3.27 11.76 2.23
C GLN A 97 -2.58 12.23 0.95
N GLU A 98 -1.74 13.28 1.02
CA GLU A 98 -0.99 13.78 -0.13
C GLU A 98 -0.06 12.71 -0.72
N ALA A 99 0.69 11.99 0.11
CA ALA A 99 1.59 10.93 -0.35
C ALA A 99 0.83 9.74 -0.97
N ARG A 100 -0.34 9.40 -0.42
CA ARG A 100 -1.26 8.38 -0.92
C ARG A 100 -1.82 8.77 -2.29
N ASP A 101 -2.28 10.01 -2.47
CA ASP A 101 -2.82 10.49 -3.74
C ASP A 101 -1.73 10.54 -4.84
N ASN A 102 -0.51 10.93 -4.46
CA ASN A 102 0.65 10.85 -5.35
C ASN A 102 0.97 9.41 -5.81
N LEU A 103 0.76 8.39 -4.96
CA LEU A 103 0.92 6.99 -5.36
C LEU A 103 -0.22 6.55 -6.28
N ALA A 104 -1.45 6.97 -5.99
CA ALA A 104 -2.61 6.67 -6.83
C ALA A 104 -2.42 7.23 -8.25
N GLU A 105 -1.91 8.46 -8.39
CA GLU A 105 -1.58 9.07 -9.67
C GLU A 105 -0.57 8.24 -10.48
N VAL A 106 0.39 7.58 -9.82
CA VAL A 106 1.35 6.67 -10.49
C VAL A 106 0.66 5.44 -11.09
N LEU A 107 -0.49 5.02 -10.58
CA LEU A 107 -1.26 3.88 -11.10
C LEU A 107 -2.26 4.27 -12.18
N GLU A 108 -2.53 5.57 -12.35
CA GLU A 108 -3.47 6.12 -13.31
C GLU A 108 -2.79 6.63 -14.61
N ASN A 109 -1.47 6.82 -14.58
CA ASN A 109 -0.65 7.29 -15.72
C ASN A 109 0.12 6.15 -16.37
#